data_AF-A0A8J3A0A3-F1
#
_entry.id   AF-A0A8J3A0A3-F1
#
_cell.length_a   1.000
_cell.length_b   1.000
_cell.length_c   1.000
_cell.angle_alpha   90.00
_cell.angle_beta   90.00
_cell.angle_gamma   90.00
#
_symmetry.space_group_name_H-M   'P 1'
#
loop_
_entity.id
_entity.type
_entity.pdbx_description
1 polymer ?
#
loop_
_entity_poly.entity_id
_entity_poly.type
_entity_poly.pdbx_seq_one_letter_code
_entity_poly.pdbx_strand_id
1 'polypeptide(L)'
;MRRLGIGMLMVLLYCFPFVYFSMYQDFMNRAMFGYVSLILAPALIAFLSYYFNHFIPIVVGNIVSLIISYFLIRAGSERWEGWDYYFKPLAPSQFLFFVSILNLIPQLIATKLAKVYKKKAEHQV
;
A
#
# COMPACT_ATOMS: atom_id res chain seq x y z
N MET A 1 15.86 -5.40 20.59
CA MET A 1 16.27 -5.25 19.17
C MET A 1 15.34 -5.96 18.17
N ARG A 2 14.92 -7.22 18.39
CA ARG A 2 14.10 -7.99 17.42
C ARG A 2 12.81 -7.30 16.94
N ARG A 3 12.01 -6.69 17.83
CA ARG A 3 10.77 -5.97 17.46
C ARG A 3 11.03 -4.70 16.64
N LEU A 4 12.09 -3.96 16.96
CA LEU A 4 12.53 -2.78 16.20
C LEU A 4 12.96 -3.16 14.78
N GLY A 5 13.77 -4.22 14.64
CA GLY A 5 14.21 -4.71 13.32
C GLY A 5 13.05 -5.14 12.42
N ILE A 6 12.06 -5.85 12.99
CA ILE A 6 10.84 -6.22 12.25
C ILE A 6 10.05 -4.97 11.85
N GLY A 7 9.90 -3.99 12.75
CA GLY A 7 9.25 -2.72 12.43
C GLY A 7 9.91 -1.98 11.27
N MET A 8 11.25 -1.87 11.30
CA MET A 8 12.02 -1.23 10.22
C MET A 8 11.86 -1.99 8.90
N LEU A 9 11.94 -3.32 8.92
CA LEU A 9 11.72 -4.15 7.74
C LEU A 9 10.34 -3.91 7.12
N MET A 10 9.28 -3.85 7.95
CA MET A 10 7.92 -3.60 7.47
C MET A 10 7.80 -2.21 6.84
N VAL A 11 8.41 -1.17 7.45
CA VAL A 11 8.44 0.18 6.86
C VAL A 11 9.18 0.17 5.52
N LEU A 12 10.31 -0.53 5.41
CA LEU A 12 11.06 -0.65 4.15
C LEU A 12 10.23 -1.33 3.05
N LEU A 13 9.48 -2.38 3.38
CA LEU A 13 8.56 -3.01 2.42
C LEU A 13 7.44 -2.05 2.00
N TYR A 14 6.95 -1.23 2.93
CA TYR A 14 5.97 -0.18 2.63
C TYR A 14 6.55 1.00 1.84
N CYS A 15 7.87 1.21 1.79
CA CYS A 15 8.45 2.26 0.94
C CYS A 15 8.20 2.01 -0.56
N PHE A 16 7.80 0.80 -0.95
CA PHE A 16 7.40 0.53 -2.31
C PHE A 16 6.14 1.35 -2.69
N PRO A 17 6.15 2.09 -3.80
CA PRO A 17 5.05 2.96 -4.19
C PRO A 17 3.89 2.16 -4.81
N PHE A 18 3.16 1.39 -3.99
CA PHE A 18 2.18 0.41 -4.46
C PHE A 18 1.11 1.00 -5.37
N VAL A 19 0.56 2.17 -5.03
CA VAL A 19 -0.51 2.79 -5.82
C VAL A 19 0.02 3.29 -7.15
N TYR A 20 1.12 4.04 -7.17
CA TYR A 20 1.76 4.45 -8.43
C TYR A 20 2.09 3.24 -9.30
N PHE A 21 2.67 2.18 -8.73
CA PHE A 21 3.02 0.98 -9.49
C PHE A 21 1.79 0.31 -10.10
N SER A 22 0.68 0.20 -9.35
CA SER A 22 -0.56 -0.35 -9.86
C SER A 22 -1.16 0.49 -10.99
N MET A 23 -1.17 1.82 -10.83
CA MET A 23 -1.63 2.75 -11.87
C MET A 23 -0.74 2.69 -13.11
N TYR A 24 0.58 2.63 -12.91
CA TYR A 24 1.56 2.52 -14.00
C TYR A 24 1.35 1.24 -14.81
N GLN A 25 1.18 0.10 -14.14
CA GLN A 25 0.89 -1.15 -14.82
C GLN A 25 -0.45 -1.13 -15.56
N ASP A 26 -1.48 -0.55 -14.94
CA ASP A 26 -2.79 -0.38 -15.55
C ASP A 26 -2.68 0.44 -16.84
N PHE A 27 -2.03 1.59 -16.79
CA PHE A 27 -1.80 2.44 -17.95
C PHE A 27 -1.01 1.75 -19.06
N MET A 28 0.09 1.08 -18.72
CA MET A 28 0.98 0.46 -19.72
C MET A 28 0.38 -0.80 -20.36
N ASN A 29 -0.29 -1.63 -19.57
CA ASN A 29 -0.84 -2.90 -20.04
C ASN A 29 -2.31 -2.82 -20.42
N ARG A 30 -2.97 -1.68 -20.16
CA ARG A 30 -4.43 -1.48 -20.28
C ARG A 30 -5.23 -2.56 -19.55
N ALA A 31 -4.73 -2.97 -18.39
CA ALA A 31 -5.26 -4.09 -17.63
C ALA A 31 -5.13 -3.85 -16.12
N MET A 32 -6.21 -4.14 -15.38
CA MET A 32 -6.32 -3.84 -13.95
C MET A 32 -5.58 -4.82 -13.03
N PHE A 33 -4.75 -5.72 -13.56
CA PHE A 33 -4.02 -6.70 -12.74
C PHE A 33 -3.09 -6.06 -11.71
N GLY A 34 -2.57 -4.87 -12.00
CA GLY A 34 -1.75 -4.10 -11.05
C GLY A 34 -2.46 -3.84 -9.72
N TYR A 35 -3.79 -3.64 -9.72
CA TYR A 35 -4.54 -3.39 -8.49
C TYR A 35 -4.71 -4.64 -7.62
N VAL A 36 -4.61 -5.85 -8.19
CA VAL A 36 -4.59 -7.08 -7.38
C VAL A 36 -3.35 -7.08 -6.49
N SER A 37 -2.19 -6.70 -7.04
CA SER A 37 -0.95 -6.58 -6.28
C SER A 37 -1.03 -5.48 -5.20
N LEU A 38 -1.69 -4.36 -5.52
CA LEU A 38 -1.96 -3.27 -4.58
C LEU A 38 -2.79 -3.72 -3.37
N ILE A 39 -3.72 -4.66 -3.56
CA ILE A 39 -4.55 -5.16 -2.47
C ILE A 39 -3.78 -6.22 -1.67
N LEU A 40 -3.24 -7.23 -2.34
CA LEU A 40 -2.68 -8.42 -1.68
C LEU A 40 -1.40 -8.11 -0.91
N ALA A 41 -0.45 -7.40 -1.51
CA ALA A 41 0.86 -7.18 -0.89
C ALA A 41 0.76 -6.27 0.35
N PRO A 42 0.17 -5.05 0.27
CA PRO A 42 -0.09 -4.22 1.44
C PRO A 42 -0.94 -4.89 2.51
N ALA A 43 -1.97 -5.66 2.15
CA ALA A 43 -2.77 -6.40 3.15
C ALA A 43 -1.92 -7.44 3.90
N LEU A 44 -1.06 -8.18 3.20
CA LEU A 44 -0.13 -9.12 3.83
C LEU A 44 0.87 -8.39 4.73
N ILE A 45 1.46 -7.29 4.27
CA ILE A 45 2.39 -6.49 5.09
C ILE A 45 1.67 -5.92 6.32
N ALA A 46 0.43 -5.45 6.19
CA ALA A 46 -0.39 -4.98 7.31
C ALA A 46 -0.65 -6.10 8.34
N PHE A 47 -1.04 -7.30 7.86
CA PHE A 47 -1.21 -8.47 8.73
C PHE A 47 0.06 -8.78 9.52
N LEU A 48 1.20 -8.93 8.82
CA LEU A 48 2.47 -9.29 9.44
C LEU A 48 2.98 -8.20 10.39
N SER A 49 2.83 -6.93 10.01
CA SER A 49 3.21 -5.77 10.83
C SER A 49 2.48 -5.79 12.18
N TYR A 50 1.17 -6.01 12.15
CA TYR A 50 0.36 -6.05 13.36
C TYR A 50 0.64 -7.31 14.19
N TYR A 51 0.76 -8.46 13.53
CA TYR A 51 0.99 -9.74 14.19
C TYR A 51 2.33 -9.75 14.96
N PHE A 52 3.43 -9.33 14.34
CA PHE A 52 4.77 -9.40 14.93
C PHE A 52 5.19 -8.17 15.73
N ASN A 53 4.59 -7.00 15.47
CA ASN A 53 5.01 -5.76 16.10
C ASN A 53 3.81 -4.94 16.60
N HIS A 54 3.42 -3.90 15.86
CA HIS A 54 2.37 -2.96 16.22
C HIS A 54 1.76 -2.32 14.96
N PHE A 55 0.76 -1.47 15.16
CA PHE A 55 0.09 -0.71 14.10
C PHE A 55 0.96 0.42 13.48
N ILE A 56 2.00 0.89 14.19
CA ILE A 56 2.79 2.08 13.79
C ILE A 56 3.45 1.92 12.40
N PRO A 57 4.13 0.80 12.06
CA PRO A 57 4.72 0.60 10.73
C PRO A 57 3.72 0.69 9.58
N ILE A 58 2.45 0.35 9.81
CA ILE A 58 1.39 0.43 8.80
C ILE A 58 1.10 1.88 8.46
N VAL A 59 0.93 2.73 9.48
CA VAL A 59 0.64 4.16 9.28
C VAL A 59 1.82 4.87 8.60
N VAL A 60 3.02 4.71 9.16
CA VAL A 60 4.23 5.34 8.61
C VAL A 60 4.47 4.83 7.19
N GLY A 61 4.32 3.53 6.97
CA GLY A 61 4.51 2.91 5.67
C GLY A 61 3.58 3.44 4.59
N ASN A 62 2.27 3.56 4.87
CA ASN A 62 1.32 4.12 3.91
C ASN A 62 1.62 5.60 3.60
N ILE A 63 2.02 6.40 4.60
CA ILE A 63 2.41 7.80 4.38
C ILE A 63 3.62 7.87 3.45
N VAL A 64 4.66 7.08 3.71
CA VAL A 64 5.87 7.07 2.87
C VAL A 64 5.57 6.58 1.46
N SER A 65 4.81 5.48 1.31
CA SER A 65 4.35 4.97 0.01
C SER A 65 3.59 6.03 -0.78
N LEU A 66 2.69 6.78 -0.12
CA LEU A 66 1.89 7.82 -0.75
C LEU A 66 2.75 8.98 -1.22
N ILE A 67 3.69 9.45 -0.39
CA ILE A 67 4.62 10.53 -0.75
C ILE A 67 5.44 10.13 -2.00
N ILE A 68 6.04 8.94 -1.98
CA ILE A 68 6.84 8.45 -3.11
C ILE A 68 5.97 8.31 -4.36
N SER A 69 4.76 7.74 -4.22
CA SER A 69 3.82 7.60 -5.33
C SER A 69 3.44 8.94 -5.93
N TYR A 70 3.24 9.97 -5.10
CA TYR A 70 2.88 11.31 -5.55
C TYR A 70 3.99 11.96 -6.40
N PHE A 71 5.25 11.86 -5.94
CA PHE A 71 6.39 12.34 -6.73
C PHE A 71 6.52 11.61 -8.06
N LEU A 72 6.33 10.29 -8.07
CA LEU A 72 6.39 9.49 -9.29
C LEU A 72 5.25 9.80 -10.26
N ILE A 73 4.04 10.08 -9.76
CA ILE A 73 2.94 10.53 -10.62
C ILE A 73 3.27 11.87 -11.29
N ARG A 74 3.81 12.83 -10.55
CA ARG A 74 4.21 14.13 -11.11
C ARG A 74 5.32 14.00 -12.15
N ALA A 75 6.31 13.14 -11.90
CA ALA A 75 7.33 12.83 -12.91
C ALA A 75 6.73 12.09 -14.11
N GLY A 76 5.69 11.29 -13.89
CA GLY A 76 5.00 10.54 -14.93
C GLY A 76 4.17 11.42 -15.87
N SER A 77 3.47 12.44 -15.36
CA SER A 77 2.68 13.37 -16.19
C SER A 77 3.54 14.12 -17.22
N GLU A 78 4.82 14.37 -16.90
CA GLU A 78 5.76 15.02 -17.83
C GLU A 78 6.36 14.03 -18.84
N ARG A 79 6.37 12.74 -18.52
CA ARG A 79 7.13 11.72 -19.26
C ARG A 79 6.28 10.84 -20.17
N TRP A 80 5.01 10.61 -19.83
CA TRP A 80 4.15 9.61 -20.50
C TRP A 80 2.98 10.27 -21.20
N GLU A 81 2.97 10.21 -22.53
CA GLU A 81 1.89 10.75 -23.35
C GLU A 81 0.56 10.07 -23.03
N GLY A 82 -0.49 10.87 -22.74
CA GLY A 82 -1.83 10.37 -22.44
C GLY A 82 -2.06 9.94 -20.99
N TRP A 83 -1.05 9.98 -20.11
CA TRP A 83 -1.20 9.65 -18.68
C TRP A 83 -2.29 10.47 -17.99
N ASP A 84 -2.31 11.78 -18.24
CA ASP A 84 -3.30 12.70 -17.64
C ASP A 84 -4.72 12.51 -18.19
N TYR A 85 -4.86 11.86 -19.35
CA TYR A 85 -6.15 11.58 -19.96
C TYR A 85 -6.73 10.23 -19.53
N TYR A 86 -5.87 9.24 -19.24
CA TYR A 86 -6.28 7.85 -18.99
C TYR A 86 -7.19 7.70 -17.77
N PHE A 87 -6.90 8.39 -16.67
CA PHE A 87 -7.60 8.22 -15.38
C PHE A 87 -8.85 9.11 -15.21
N LYS A 88 -9.33 9.72 -16.30
CA LYS A 88 -10.54 10.55 -16.27
C LYS A 88 -11.73 9.79 -15.68
N PRO A 89 -12.60 10.46 -14.90
CA PRO A 89 -12.71 11.92 -14.76
C PRO A 89 -11.74 12.55 -13.76
N LEU A 90 -10.94 11.76 -13.05
CA LEU A 90 -10.01 12.25 -12.03
C LEU A 90 -8.64 12.54 -12.65
N ALA A 91 -7.96 13.58 -12.17
CA ALA A 91 -6.53 13.73 -12.46
C ALA A 91 -5.75 12.57 -11.82
N PRO A 92 -4.60 12.12 -12.38
CA PRO A 92 -3.85 11.00 -11.82
C PRO A 92 -3.49 11.16 -10.34
N SER A 93 -3.19 12.39 -9.90
CA SER A 93 -2.93 12.71 -8.49
C SER A 93 -4.18 12.56 -7.61
N GLN A 94 -5.36 12.95 -8.09
CA GLN A 94 -6.63 12.77 -7.37
C GLN A 94 -6.98 11.28 -7.28
N PHE A 95 -6.78 10.55 -8.39
CA PHE A 95 -7.01 9.11 -8.44
C PHE A 95 -6.07 8.35 -7.49
N LEU A 96 -4.79 8.76 -7.38
CA LEU A 96 -3.86 8.25 -6.37
C LEU A 96 -4.42 8.36 -4.96
N PHE A 97 -4.90 9.53 -4.54
CA PHE A 97 -5.46 9.71 -3.20
C PHE A 97 -6.70 8.84 -2.99
N PHE A 98 -7.58 8.79 -3.98
CA PHE A 98 -8.79 7.97 -3.95
C PHE A 98 -8.46 6.48 -3.75
N VAL A 99 -7.59 5.93 -4.60
CA VAL A 99 -7.17 4.53 -4.54
C VAL A 99 -6.39 4.23 -3.26
N SER A 100 -5.56 5.17 -2.78
CA SER A 100 -4.85 5.04 -1.51
C SER A 100 -5.79 4.88 -0.33
N ILE A 101 -6.86 5.69 -0.27
CA ILE A 101 -7.89 5.60 0.78
C ILE A 101 -8.62 4.26 0.70
N LEU A 102 -9.02 3.84 -0.50
CA LEU A 102 -9.68 2.55 -0.70
C LEU A 102 -8.78 1.38 -0.27
N ASN A 103 -7.48 1.47 -0.54
CA ASN A 103 -6.53 0.41 -0.19
C ASN A 103 -6.33 0.25 1.33
N LEU A 104 -6.78 1.20 2.15
CA LEU A 104 -6.79 1.04 3.60
C LEU A 104 -7.82 -0.02 4.04
N ILE A 105 -8.92 -0.22 3.31
CA ILE A 105 -9.97 -1.18 3.66
C ILE A 105 -9.43 -2.62 3.79
N PRO A 106 -8.77 -3.21 2.77
CA PRO A 106 -8.21 -4.56 2.89
C PRO A 106 -7.12 -4.64 3.96
N GLN A 107 -6.29 -3.59 4.14
CA GLN A 107 -5.29 -3.54 5.20
C GLN A 107 -5.92 -3.53 6.61
N LEU A 108 -7.04 -2.83 6.80
CA LEU A 108 -7.78 -2.82 8.07
C LEU A 108 -8.40 -4.19 8.37
N ILE A 109 -8.95 -4.87 7.36
CA ILE A 109 -9.46 -6.24 7.48
C ILE A 109 -8.31 -7.18 7.90
N ALA A 110 -7.18 -7.11 7.21
CA ALA A 110 -5.99 -7.90 7.52
C ALA A 110 -5.46 -7.64 8.94
N THR A 111 -5.47 -6.37 9.38
CA THR A 111 -5.08 -5.98 10.74
C THR A 111 -6.03 -6.56 11.79
N LYS A 112 -7.35 -6.50 11.57
CA LYS A 112 -8.34 -7.12 12.46
C LYS A 112 -8.14 -8.63 12.55
N LEU A 113 -7.87 -9.27 11.42
CA LEU A 113 -7.59 -10.70 11.37
C LEU A 113 -6.33 -11.05 12.18
N ALA A 114 -5.23 -10.31 11.98
CA ALA A 114 -3.99 -10.48 12.73
C ALA A 114 -4.21 -10.36 14.26
N LYS A 115 -5.06 -9.42 14.69
CA LYS A 115 -5.42 -9.26 16.10
C LYS A 115 -6.11 -10.50 16.68
N VAL A 116 -7.03 -11.10 15.93
CA VAL A 116 -7.73 -12.34 16.35
C VAL A 116 -6.74 -13.49 16.48
N TYR A 117 -5.87 -13.69 15.48
CA TYR A 117 -4.88 -14.77 15.51
C TYR A 117 -3.85 -14.59 16.63
N LYS A 118 -3.36 -13.37 16.84
CA LYS A 118 -2.40 -13.07 17.91
C LYS A 118 -2.99 -13.36 19.29
N LYS A 119 -4.23 -12.93 19.56
CA LYS A 119 -4.93 -13.21 20.83
C LYS A 119 -5.10 -14.72 21.04
N LYS A 120 -5.47 -15.46 20.00
CA LYS A 120 -5.62 -16.93 20.08
C LYS A 120 -4.30 -17.62 20.40
N ALA A 121 -3.21 -17.21 19.77
CA ALA A 121 -1.87 -17.75 20.04
C ALA A 121 -1.43 -17.49 21.48
N GLU A 122 -1.75 -16.31 22.04
CA GLU A 122 -1.43 -15.95 23.42
C GLU A 122 -2.26 -16.72 24.47
N HIS A 123 -3.45 -17.23 24.14
CA HIS A 123 -4.28 -18.02 25.07
C HIS A 123 -3.91 -19.52 25.09
N GLN A 124 -3.08 -19.98 24.15
CA GLN A 124 -2.64 -21.38 24.05
C GLN A 124 -1.27 -21.64 24.71
N VAL A 125 -0.66 -20.60 25.29
CA VAL A 125 0.62 -20.63 26.01
C VAL A 125 0.35 -20.40 27.49
#